data_AF-V6MAR9-F1
#
_entry.id   AF-V6MAR9-F1
#
_cell.length_a   1.000
_cell.length_b   1.000
_cell.length_c   1.000
_cell.angle_alpha   90.00
_cell.angle_beta   90.00
_cell.angle_gamma   90.00
#
_symmetry.space_group_name_H-M   'P 1'
#
loop_
_entity.id
_entity.type
_entity.pdbx_description
1 polymer ?
#
loop_
_entity_poly.entity_id
_entity_poly.type
_entity_poly.pdbx_seq_one_letter_code
_entity_poly.pdbx_strand_id
1 'polypeptide(L)' 'MLFPNLPTKTLGGSFFWDTLDRKNGWKLQKNLITEHYRILDPENVRQAWSPDESSIWRTFRKFTSVSRD' A
#
# COMPACT_ATOMS: atom_id res chain seq x y z
N MET A 1 -8.61 -9.30 5.15
CA MET A 1 -7.84 -10.33 4.41
C MET A 1 -6.83 -9.62 3.53
N LEU A 2 -5.63 -10.17 3.37
CA LEU A 2 -4.61 -9.64 2.44
C LEU A 2 -4.69 -10.47 1.16
N PHE A 3 -4.77 -9.80 0.02
CA PHE A 3 -4.94 -10.47 -1.26
C PHE A 3 -3.62 -10.48 -2.05
N PRO A 4 -3.33 -11.55 -2.80
CA PRO A 4 -2.10 -11.68 -3.55
C PRO A 4 -1.95 -10.61 -4.63
N ASN A 5 -0.69 -10.30 -4.93
CA ASN A 5 -0.33 -9.25 -5.86
C ASN A 5 -0.39 -9.77 -7.31
N LEU A 6 -1.50 -9.53 -8.01
CA LEU A 6 -1.56 -9.75 -9.45
C LEU A 6 -0.81 -8.61 -10.15
N PRO A 7 0.24 -8.89 -10.95
CA PRO A 7 0.94 -7.88 -11.75
C PRO A 7 0.05 -7.49 -12.93
N THR A 8 -0.96 -6.67 -12.69
CA THR A 8 -1.78 -6.08 -13.73
C THR A 8 -1.25 -4.68 -14.04
N LYS A 9 -1.04 -4.37 -15.33
CA LYS A 9 -0.83 -2.98 -15.78
C LYS A 9 -2.01 -2.16 -15.27
N THR A 10 -1.79 -1.28 -14.31
CA THR A 10 -2.84 -0.37 -13.86
C THR A 10 -3.13 0.61 -15.00
N LEU A 11 -4.28 0.48 -15.65
CA LEU A 11 -4.76 1.45 -16.62
C LEU A 11 -5.04 2.76 -15.85
N GLY A 12 -4.17 3.76 -16.01
CA GLY A 12 -4.39 5.16 -15.59
C GLY A 12 -5.03 5.34 -14.22
N GLY A 13 -4.25 5.27 -13.13
CA GLY A 13 -4.81 5.28 -11.77
C GLY A 13 -4.21 6.28 -10.79
N SER A 14 -3.19 7.07 -11.13
CA SER A 14 -2.45 7.90 -10.16
C SER A 14 -3.28 8.99 -9.47
N PHE A 15 -4.40 9.44 -10.04
CA PHE A 15 -5.22 10.54 -9.49
C PHE A 15 -6.11 10.16 -8.30
N PHE A 16 -6.44 8.87 -8.12
CA PHE A 16 -7.40 8.44 -7.10
C PHE A 16 -6.76 7.75 -5.89
N TRP A 17 -5.47 7.99 -5.64
CA TRP A 17 -4.76 7.43 -4.48
C TRP A 17 -4.23 8.54 -3.60
N ASP A 18 -4.78 8.64 -2.40
CA ASP A 18 -4.22 9.48 -1.36
C ASP A 18 -3.13 8.71 -0.60
N THR A 19 -2.02 9.39 -0.29
CA THR A 19 -0.92 8.77 0.45
C THR A 19 -1.11 9.09 1.92
N LEU A 20 -1.44 8.06 2.71
CA LEU A 20 -1.68 8.19 4.14
C LEU A 20 -0.37 8.25 4.94
N ASP A 21 0.64 7.48 4.53
CA ASP A 21 1.94 7.45 5.21
C ASP A 21 3.06 7.02 4.24
N ARG A 22 4.29 7.44 4.55
CA ARG A 22 5.51 7.03 3.85
C ARG A 22 6.65 6.82 4.84
N LYS A 23 7.34 5.69 4.70
CA LYS A 23 8.50 5.37 5.54
C LYS A 23 9.49 4.50 4.77
N ASN A 24 10.74 4.94 4.69
CA ASN A 24 11.84 4.21 4.02
C ASN A 24 11.49 3.79 2.58
N GLY A 25 10.89 4.71 1.82
CA GLY A 25 10.43 4.46 0.43
C GLY A 25 9.10 3.72 0.32
N TRP A 26 8.65 3.02 1.36
CA TRP A 26 7.32 2.41 1.40
C TRP A 26 6.22 3.46 1.45
N LYS A 27 5.07 3.17 0.84
CA LYS A 27 3.89 4.04 0.82
C LYS A 27 2.65 3.27 1.21
N LEU A 28 1.89 3.78 2.18
CA LEU A 28 0.52 3.35 2.43
C LEU A 28 -0.42 4.33 1.72
N GLN A 29 -1.32 3.82 0.89
CA GLN A 29 -2.24 4.63 0.12
C GLN A 29 -3.68 4.14 0.24
N LYS A 30 -4.64 5.06 0.22
CA LYS A 30 -6.09 4.77 0.16
C LYS A 30 -6.63 5.18 -1.20
N ASN A 31 -7.44 4.31 -1.80
CA ASN A 31 -8.17 4.64 -3.01
C ASN A 31 -9.35 5.54 -2.65
N LEU A 32 -9.48 6.70 -3.28
CA LEU A 32 -10.55 7.67 -2.98
C LEU A 32 -11.95 7.23 -3.46
N ILE A 33 -12.03 6.31 -4.42
CA ILE A 33 -13.31 5.86 -4.99
C ILE A 33 -13.82 4.60 -4.29
N THR A 34 -12.95 3.61 -4.13
CA THR A 34 -13.29 2.27 -3.63
C THR A 34 -12.88 2.07 -2.18
N GLU A 35 -12.28 3.09 -1.56
CA GLU A 35 -11.88 3.16 -0.16
C GLU A 35 -10.93 2.06 0.37
N HIS A 36 -10.46 1.17 -0.49
CA HIS A 36 -9.47 0.17 -0.12
C HIS A 36 -8.06 0.77 -0.02
N TYR A 37 -7.23 0.07 0.73
CA TYR A 37 -5.86 0.46 0.99
C TYR A 37 -4.88 -0.42 0.22
N ARG A 38 -3.73 0.15 -0.15
CA ARG A 38 -2.59 -0.59 -0.69
C ARG A 38 -1.28 -0.15 -0.04
N ILE A 39 -0.33 -1.07 0.00
CA ILE A 39 1.06 -0.79 0.36
C ILE A 39 1.91 -0.93 -0.89
N LEU A 40 2.72 0.08 -1.19
CA LEU A 40 3.76 0.04 -2.21
C LEU A 40 5.14 0.00 -1.54
N ASP A 41 6.06 -0.75 -2.15
CA ASP A 41 7.48 -0.71 -1.78
C ASP A 41 8.22 0.48 -2.42
N PRO A 42 9.52 0.66 -2.17
CA PRO A 42 10.31 1.74 -2.75
C PRO A 42 10.36 1.75 -4.28
N GLU A 43 10.17 0.60 -4.93
CA GLU A 43 10.13 0.44 -6.38
C GLU A 43 8.71 0.68 -6.95
N ASN A 44 7.76 1.09 -6.10
CA ASN A 44 6.34 1.28 -6.40
C ASN A 44 5.62 -0.01 -6.81
N VAL A 45 6.12 -1.19 -6.43
CA VAL A 45 5.42 -2.45 -6.57
C VAL A 45 4.48 -2.62 -5.38
N ARG A 46 3.22 -2.96 -5.65
CA ARG A 46 2.23 -3.20 -4.59
C ARG A 46 2.60 -4.48 -3.84
N GLN A 47 2.81 -4.42 -2.53
CA GLN A 47 3.13 -5.62 -1.74
C GLN A 47 1.90 -6.18 -1.01
N ALA A 48 0.90 -5.34 -0.75
CA ALA A 48 -0.34 -5.74 -0.12
C ALA A 48 -1.48 -4.79 -0.46
N TRP A 49 -2.72 -5.27 -0.32
CA TRP A 49 -3.92 -4.44 -0.26
C TRP A 49 -4.98 -5.07 0.64
N SER A 50 -5.87 -4.23 1.18
CA SER A 50 -6.95 -4.64 2.08
C SER A 50 -8.01 -3.54 2.12
N PRO A 51 -9.32 -3.86 2.18
CA PRO A 51 -10.35 -2.88 2.51
C PRO A 51 -10.38 -2.55 4.02
N ASP A 52 -9.81 -3.42 4.87
CA ASP A 52 -9.70 -3.20 6.31
C ASP A 52 -8.46 -2.37 6.66
N GLU A 53 -8.70 -1.22 7.28
CA GLU A 53 -7.68 -0.24 7.67
C GLU A 53 -6.75 -0.79 8.76
N SER A 54 -7.31 -1.41 9.80
CA SER A 54 -6.51 -1.92 10.93
C SER A 54 -5.50 -2.98 10.48
N SER A 55 -5.93 -3.89 9.61
CA SER A 55 -5.07 -4.94 9.05
C SER A 55 -3.99 -4.36 8.14
N ILE A 56 -4.29 -3.37 7.29
CA ILE A 56 -3.27 -2.81 6.40
C ILE A 56 -2.22 -2.01 7.19
N TRP A 57 -2.61 -1.25 8.21
CA TRP A 57 -1.67 -0.52 9.06
C TRP A 57 -0.77 -1.45 9.86
N ARG A 58 -1.32 -2.57 10.36
CA ARG A 58 -0.51 -3.61 11.01
C ARG A 58 0.54 -4.18 10.05
N THR A 59 0.18 -4.41 8.79
CA THR A 59 1.11 -4.90 7.77
C THR A 59 2.14 -3.83 7.36
N PHE A 60 1.72 -2.57 7.20
CA PHE A 60 2.62 -1.46 6.86
C PHE A 60 3.68 -1.24 7.93
N ARG A 61 3.30 -1.30 9.21
CA ARG A 61 4.25 -1.25 10.32
C ARG A 61 5.26 -2.40 10.29
N LYS A 62 4.84 -3.62 9.90
CA LYS A 62 5.77 -4.76 9.74
C LYS A 62 6.78 -4.53 8.62
N PHE A 63 6.33 -4.01 7.48
CA PHE A 63 7.25 -3.71 6.36
C PHE A 63 8.24 -2.60 6.70
N THR A 64 7.85 -1.66 7.55
CA THR A 64 8.64 -0.46 7.86
C THR A 64 9.38 -0.53 9.21
N SER A 65 9.19 -1.60 10.00
CA SER A 65 9.86 -1.80 11.30
C SER A 65 11.29 -2.34 11.17
N VAL A 66 11.69 -2.86 10.00
CA VAL A 66 13.01 -3.47 9.78
C VAL A 66 13.84 -2.63 8.80
N SER A 67 13.90 -1.32 9.03
CA SER A 67 14.92 -0.47 8.43
C SER A 67 15.83 -0.03 9.57
N ARG A 68 16.75 -0.93 9.93
CA ARG A 68 17.94 -0.57 10.70
C ARG A 68 19.01 -0.21 9.67
N ASP A 69 19.39 1.06 9.66
CA ASP A 69 20.77 1.43 9.31
C ASP A 69 21.74 0.80 10.32
#